data_AF-A0A537RR14-F1
#
_entry.id   AF-A0A537RR14-F1
#
_cell.length_a   1.000
_cell.length_b   1.000
_cell.length_c   1.000
_cell.angle_alpha   90.00
_cell.angle_beta   90.00
_cell.angle_gamma   90.00
#
_symmetry.space_group_name_H-M   'P 1'
#
loop_
_entity.id
_entity.type
_entity.pdbx_description
1 polymer ?
#
loop_
_entity_poly.entity_id
_entity_poly.type
_entity_poly.pdbx_seq_one_letter_code
_entity_poly.pdbx_strand_id
1 'polypeptide(L)'
;MRSIVIAGAVFVAAVTTASAEEITLRAVSAFAEGTEFSRNFERFVEKVNADGKGLIKINYIGGPRAVPPFEVGNAVRTRVVD
;
A
#
# COMPACT_ATOMS: atom_id res chain seq x y z
N MET A 1 -9.24 13.66 -62.72
CA MET A 1 -8.05 14.11 -61.93
C MET A 1 -8.46 15.36 -61.17
N ARG A 2 -8.45 15.47 -59.83
CA ARG A 2 -7.71 14.78 -58.77
C ARG A 2 -8.66 14.61 -57.58
N SER A 3 -8.94 13.35 -57.22
CA SER A 3 -9.57 12.98 -55.96
C SER A 3 -8.45 12.78 -54.94
N ILE A 4 -8.33 13.66 -53.94
CA ILE A 4 -7.57 13.35 -52.73
C ILE A 4 -8.50 13.65 -51.57
N VAL A 5 -9.08 12.56 -51.07
CA VAL A 5 -9.92 12.47 -49.89
C VAL A 5 -9.14 13.05 -48.70
N ILE A 6 -9.70 14.07 -48.05
CA ILE A 6 -9.21 14.59 -46.78
C ILE A 6 -9.46 13.49 -45.75
N ALA A 7 -8.45 12.65 -45.52
CA ALA A 7 -8.44 11.69 -44.43
C ALA A 7 -8.29 12.49 -43.12
N GLY A 8 -9.41 12.83 -42.50
CA GLY A 8 -9.44 13.42 -41.16
C GLY A 8 -8.86 12.42 -40.16
N ALA A 9 -7.64 12.66 -39.72
CA ALA A 9 -7.02 11.91 -38.63
C ALA A 9 -7.77 12.23 -37.33
N VAL A 10 -8.66 11.33 -36.91
CA VAL A 10 -9.29 11.37 -35.60
C VAL A 10 -8.23 11.02 -34.56
N PHE A 11 -7.62 12.03 -33.95
CA PHE A 11 -6.79 11.86 -32.74
C PHE A 11 -7.71 11.56 -31.57
N VAL A 12 -7.90 10.27 -31.25
CA VAL A 12 -8.53 9.86 -29.99
C VAL A 12 -7.52 10.13 -28.88
N ALA A 13 -7.67 11.25 -28.18
CA ALA A 13 -6.96 11.50 -26.93
C ALA A 13 -7.43 10.44 -25.92
N ALA A 14 -6.62 9.41 -25.70
CA ALA A 14 -6.85 8.46 -24.63
C ALA A 14 -6.76 9.22 -23.30
N VAL A 15 -7.91 9.51 -22.70
CA VAL A 15 -7.98 9.99 -21.31
C VAL A 15 -7.56 8.81 -20.45
N THR A 16 -6.28 8.75 -20.10
CA THR A 16 -5.80 7.83 -19.07
C THR A 16 -6.35 8.34 -17.74
N THR A 17 -7.34 7.66 -17.18
CA THR A 17 -7.71 7.88 -15.78
C THR A 17 -6.49 7.51 -14.93
N ALA A 18 -5.92 8.49 -14.24
CA ALA A 18 -4.86 8.24 -13.27
C ALA A 18 -5.48 7.49 -12.08
N SER A 19 -5.47 6.15 -12.15
CA SER A 19 -5.78 5.32 -10.99
C SER A 19 -4.61 5.42 -10.02
N ALA A 20 -4.87 5.89 -8.81
CA ALA A 20 -3.87 5.88 -7.75
C ALA A 20 -3.51 4.41 -7.42
N GLU A 21 -2.22 4.12 -7.32
CA GLU A 21 -1.74 2.81 -6.89
C GLU A 21 -2.10 2.60 -5.40
N GLU A 22 -2.51 1.38 -5.05
CA GLU A 22 -2.75 1.01 -3.66
C GLU A 22 -1.45 1.14 -2.86
N ILE A 23 -1.45 2.00 -1.84
CA ILE A 23 -0.27 2.24 -1.01
C ILE A 23 -0.11 1.05 -0.06
N THR A 24 1.04 0.38 -0.11
CA THR A 24 1.35 -0.67 0.85
C THR A 24 2.27 -0.17 1.95
N LEU A 25 1.82 -0.22 3.21
CA LEU A 25 2.62 0.08 4.39
C LEU A 25 3.12 -1.22 5.04
N ARG A 26 4.35 -1.22 5.54
CA ARG A 26 4.95 -2.34 6.27
C ARG A 26 4.90 -2.07 7.76
N ALA A 27 4.16 -2.91 8.49
CA ALA A 27 3.95 -2.73 9.92
C ALA A 27 4.63 -3.83 10.75
N VAL A 28 5.13 -3.47 11.94
CA VAL A 28 5.69 -4.39 12.94
C VAL A 28 5.16 -4.10 14.34
N SER A 29 5.25 -5.09 15.22
CA SER A 29 4.96 -4.96 16.65
C SER A 29 6.19 -5.31 17.48
N ALA A 30 6.39 -4.61 18.59
CA ALA A 30 7.37 -5.00 19.60
C ALA A 30 6.93 -6.25 20.39
N PHE A 31 5.67 -6.67 20.25
CA PHE A 31 5.08 -7.80 20.96
C PHE A 31 4.82 -8.97 20.00
N ALA A 32 4.89 -10.19 20.53
CA ALA A 32 4.56 -11.38 19.77
C ALA A 32 3.10 -11.34 19.29
N GLU A 33 2.87 -11.89 18.10
CA GLU A 33 1.56 -11.98 17.47
C GLU A 33 0.58 -12.79 18.33
N GLY A 34 -0.70 -12.44 18.30
CA GLY A 34 -1.76 -13.09 19.08
C GLY A 34 -1.69 -12.84 20.60
N THR A 35 -0.77 -12.01 21.09
CA THR A 35 -0.74 -11.63 22.50
C THR A 35 -1.80 -10.57 22.81
N GLU A 36 -2.16 -10.42 24.08
CA GLU A 36 -3.04 -9.33 24.54
C GLU A 36 -2.53 -7.95 24.11
N PHE A 37 -1.20 -7.80 24.02
CA PHE A 37 -0.53 -6.55 23.63
C PHE A 37 -0.57 -6.29 22.13
N SER A 38 -0.50 -7.33 21.28
CA SER A 38 -0.53 -7.17 19.82
C SER A 38 -1.94 -7.14 19.24
N ARG A 39 -2.93 -7.75 19.92
CA ARG A 39 -4.29 -7.93 19.40
C ARG A 39 -4.99 -6.65 18.97
N ASN A 40 -4.81 -5.55 19.69
CA ASN A 40 -5.40 -4.26 19.30
C ASN A 40 -4.79 -3.73 17.99
N PHE A 41 -3.49 -3.91 17.80
CA PHE A 41 -2.80 -3.51 16.58
C PHE A 41 -3.19 -4.40 15.40
N GLU A 42 -3.27 -5.71 15.61
CA GLU A 42 -3.74 -6.67 14.60
C GLU A 42 -5.16 -6.33 14.12
N ARG A 43 -6.09 -6.03 15.04
CA ARG A 43 -7.43 -5.56 14.68
C ARG A 43 -7.44 -4.25 13.91
N PHE A 44 -6.53 -3.34 14.25
CA PHE A 44 -6.37 -2.09 13.49
C PHE A 44 -5.91 -2.37 12.06
N VAL A 45 -4.91 -3.24 11.87
CA VAL A 45 -4.43 -3.69 10.56
C VAL A 45 -5.58 -4.30 9.75
N GLU A 46 -6.33 -5.23 10.34
CA GLU A 46 -7.49 -5.86 9.71
C GLU A 46 -8.52 -4.84 9.26
N LYS A 47 -8.87 -3.88 10.13
CA LYS A 47 -9.84 -2.84 9.82
C LYS A 47 -9.37 -1.93 8.68
N VAL A 48 -8.11 -1.47 8.72
CA VAL A 48 -7.56 -0.62 7.65
C VAL A 48 -7.54 -1.36 6.31
N ASN A 49 -7.15 -2.64 6.31
CA ASN A 49 -7.14 -3.46 5.09
C ASN A 49 -8.55 -3.73 4.55
N ALA A 50 -9.54 -3.86 5.43
CA ALA A 50 -10.93 -4.06 5.03
C ALA A 50 -11.55 -2.79 4.43
N ASP A 51 -11.36 -1.65 5.10
CA ASP A 51 -11.94 -0.36 4.71
C ASP A 51 -11.16 0.30 3.56
N GLY A 52 -9.87 0.03 3.45
CA GLY A 52 -8.92 0.69 2.56
C GLY A 52 -8.69 0.00 1.21
N LYS A 53 -9.48 -1.03 0.85
CA LYS A 53 -9.27 -1.80 -0.39
C LYS A 53 -9.15 -0.89 -1.62
N GLY A 54 -8.06 -1.04 -2.37
CA GLY A 54 -7.75 -0.25 -3.56
C GLY A 54 -7.12 1.13 -3.27
N LEU A 55 -6.91 1.47 -1.99
CA LEU A 55 -6.28 2.72 -1.56
C LEU A 55 -5.07 2.48 -0.68
N ILE A 56 -5.21 1.62 0.34
CA ILE A 56 -4.17 1.32 1.32
C ILE A 56 -4.24 -0.14 1.77
N LYS A 57 -3.07 -0.73 1.93
CA LYS A 57 -2.86 -2.05 2.53
C LYS A 57 -1.73 -2.00 3.54
N ILE A 58 -2.00 -2.37 4.78
CA ILE A 58 -0.99 -2.65 5.77
C ILE A 58 -0.57 -4.12 5.65
N ASN A 59 0.69 -4.33 5.25
CA ASN A 59 1.39 -5.60 5.32
C ASN A 59 2.03 -5.72 6.71
N TYR A 60 1.34 -6.38 7.64
CA TYR A 60 1.88 -6.69 8.95
C TYR A 60 2.87 -7.85 8.87
N ILE A 61 4.16 -7.53 9.04
CA ILE A 61 5.24 -8.52 8.93
C ILE A 61 5.55 -9.22 10.27
N GLY A 62 4.81 -8.86 11.32
CA GLY A 62 4.77 -9.56 12.60
C GLY A 62 5.49 -8.85 13.75
N GLY A 63 5.80 -9.64 14.78
CA GLY A 63 6.36 -9.17 16.06
C GLY A 63 7.90 -9.25 16.17
N PRO A 64 8.44 -9.63 17.35
CA PRO A 64 9.88 -9.75 17.63
C PRO A 64 10.68 -10.64 16.67
N ARG A 65 10.01 -11.54 15.93
CA ARG A 65 10.64 -12.42 14.94
C ARG A 65 11.07 -11.66 13.68
N ALA A 66 10.38 -10.56 13.35
CA ALA A 66 10.67 -9.74 12.18
C ALA A 66 11.64 -8.60 12.51
N VAL A 67 11.39 -7.91 13.62
CA VAL A 67 12.23 -6.80 14.09
C VAL A 67 12.41 -6.94 15.61
N PRO A 68 13.65 -6.87 16.14
CA PRO A 68 13.86 -6.86 17.58
C PRO A 68 13.07 -5.73 18.26
N PRO A 69 12.46 -5.94 19.44
CA PRO A 69 11.59 -4.94 20.09
C PRO A 69 12.22 -3.56 20.27
N PHE A 70 13.51 -3.52 20.62
CA PHE A 70 14.26 -2.26 20.81
C PHE A 70 14.71 -1.60 19.50
N GLU A 71 14.58 -2.29 18.37
CA GLU A 71 14.92 -1.78 17.03
C GLU A 71 13.72 -1.25 16.26
N VAL A 72 12.48 -1.37 16.78
CA VAL A 72 11.27 -0.94 16.08
C VAL A 72 11.33 0.55 15.68
N GLY A 73 11.76 1.43 16.59
CA GLY A 73 11.91 2.85 16.28
C GLY A 73 13.02 3.13 15.26
N ASN A 74 14.10 2.34 15.28
CA ASN A 74 15.18 2.43 14.30
C ASN A 74 14.71 1.94 12.91
N ALA A 75 13.87 0.91 12.86
CA ALA A 75 13.31 0.37 11.64
C ALA A 75 12.42 1.41 10.92
N VAL A 76 11.60 2.18 11.66
CA VAL A 76 10.84 3.31 11.10
C VAL A 76 11.78 4.41 10.60
N ARG A 77 12.77 4.81 11.42
CA ARG A 77 13.74 5.85 11.07
C ARG A 77 14.53 5.54 9.78
N THR A 78 14.87 4.27 9.60
CA THR A 78 15.63 3.78 8.43
C THR A 78 14.74 3.35 7.27
N ARG A 79 13.42 3.52 7.37
CA ARG A 79 12.41 3.13 6.35
C ARG A 79 12.42 1.64 6.01
N VAL A 80 12.86 0.81 6.95
CA VAL A 80 12.69 -0.65 6.86
C VAL A 80 11.21 -1.01 7.06
N VAL A 81 10.50 -0.22 7.86
CA VAL A 81 9.05 -0.26 8.07
C VAL A 81 8.52 1.16 8.05
N ASP A 82 7.20 1.29 7.92
CA ASP A 82 6.49 2.56 7.85
C ASP A 82 5.91 2.98 9.21
#